data_AF-A0A382C5U7-F1
#
_entry.id   AF-A0A382C5U7-F1
#
_cell.length_a   1.000
_cell.length_b   1.000
_cell.length_c   1.000
_cell.angle_alpha   90.00
_cell.angle_beta   90.00
_cell.angle_gamma   90.00
#
_symmetry.space_group_name_H-M   'P 1'
#
loop_
_entity.id
_entity.type
_entity.pdbx_description
1 polymer ?
#
loop_
_entity_poly.entity_id
_entity_poly.type
_entity_poly.pdbx_seq_one_letter_code
_entity_poly.pdbx_strand_id
1 'polypeptide(L)'
;MNRYQFEDLISDYLENKLSIPKQKEFIAFLDSNSECREIVKSVKNTMNSVRSMNPVPVPDRFMDGLNRKLEIEKNKPVSSSHAGRTYFGFTPVYTGVISVALVCSLWLGIQLLPNTQSEKISHPLKQDPQIVIKKPKDSPLLTNQNTMNTLSATKDDDTIDSTSVKEKHRKPSFPLDDKATFVKDN
;
A
#
# COMPACT_ATOMS: atom_id res chain seq x y z
N MET A 1 -30.04 -16.70 9.70
CA MET A 1 -28.89 -15.79 9.76
C MET A 1 -27.69 -16.49 10.39
N ASN A 2 -26.45 -16.21 9.96
CA ASN A 2 -25.24 -16.72 10.64
C ASN A 2 -24.68 -15.68 11.62
N ARG A 3 -23.71 -16.06 12.47
CA ARG A 3 -23.13 -15.18 13.50
C ARG A 3 -22.52 -13.90 12.93
N TYR A 4 -21.73 -14.00 11.85
CA TYR A 4 -21.05 -12.83 11.27
C TYR A 4 -22.04 -11.84 10.65
N GLN A 5 -23.04 -12.34 9.93
CA GLN A 5 -24.10 -11.51 9.39
C GLN A 5 -24.86 -10.84 10.54
N PHE A 6 -25.13 -11.57 11.62
CA PHE A 6 -25.82 -11.03 12.79
C PHE A 6 -25.04 -9.87 13.39
N GLU A 7 -23.74 -10.05 13.66
CA GLU A 7 -22.86 -9.02 14.23
C GLU A 7 -22.79 -7.77 13.35
N ASP A 8 -22.73 -7.93 12.03
CA ASP A 8 -22.72 -6.83 11.05
C ASP A 8 -24.03 -6.00 11.11
N LEU A 9 -25.18 -6.65 11.33
CA LEU A 9 -26.47 -5.97 11.41
C LEU A 9 -26.79 -5.36 12.79
N ILE A 10 -25.97 -5.56 13.83
CA ILE A 10 -26.26 -5.03 15.18
C ILE A 10 -26.34 -3.50 15.15
N SER A 11 -25.37 -2.83 14.53
CA SER A 11 -25.33 -1.37 14.46
C SER A 11 -26.57 -0.83 13.73
N ASP A 12 -26.86 -1.38 12.55
CA ASP A 12 -28.02 -0.95 11.78
C ASP A 12 -29.34 -1.24 12.51
N TYR A 13 -29.40 -2.29 13.34
CA TYR A 13 -30.59 -2.62 14.12
C TYR A 13 -30.79 -1.64 15.27
N LEU A 14 -29.73 -1.33 16.01
CA LEU A 14 -29.77 -0.38 17.13
C LEU A 14 -30.03 1.06 16.66
N GLU A 15 -29.60 1.40 15.45
CA GLU A 15 -29.85 2.70 14.83
C GLU A 15 -31.14 2.76 13.99
N ASN A 16 -31.95 1.70 14.00
CA ASN A 16 -33.20 1.60 13.26
C ASN A 16 -33.05 1.86 11.74
N LYS A 17 -31.94 1.40 11.16
CA LYS A 17 -31.61 1.47 9.73
C LYS A 17 -32.00 0.20 8.95
N LEU A 18 -32.37 -0.89 9.65
CA LEU A 18 -32.84 -2.11 9.00
C LEU A 18 -34.19 -1.90 8.30
N SER A 19 -34.36 -2.51 7.14
CA SER A 19 -35.68 -2.65 6.52
C SER A 19 -36.58 -3.55 7.38
N ILE A 20 -37.89 -3.28 7.40
CA ILE A 20 -38.89 -4.07 8.15
C ILE A 20 -38.76 -5.60 7.96
N PRO A 21 -38.61 -6.16 6.75
CA PRO A 21 -38.46 -7.61 6.59
C PRO A 21 -37.17 -8.14 7.24
N LYS A 22 -36.07 -7.39 7.14
CA LYS A 22 -34.80 -7.76 7.78
C LYS A 22 -34.86 -7.65 9.29
N GLN A 23 -35.57 -6.67 9.82
CA GLN A 23 -35.80 -6.54 11.26
C GLN A 23 -36.56 -7.75 11.81
N LYS A 24 -37.58 -8.26 11.09
CA LYS A 24 -38.28 -9.48 11.47
C LYS A 24 -37.37 -10.71 11.48
N GLU A 25 -36.53 -10.87 10.45
CA GLU A 25 -35.54 -11.97 10.39
C GLU A 25 -34.56 -11.88 11.58
N PHE A 26 -34.10 -10.67 11.89
CA PHE A 26 -33.17 -10.40 13.00
C PHE A 26 -33.80 -10.70 14.36
N ILE A 27 -35.05 -10.25 14.60
CA ILE A 27 -35.78 -10.53 15.84
C ILE A 27 -36.04 -12.03 15.99
N ALA A 28 -36.49 -12.71 14.93
CA ALA A 28 -36.69 -14.16 14.97
C ALA A 28 -35.39 -14.90 15.31
N PHE A 29 -34.25 -14.44 14.79
CA PHE A 29 -32.94 -14.99 15.14
C PHE A 29 -32.59 -14.74 16.62
N LEU A 30 -32.84 -13.53 17.15
CA LEU A 30 -32.66 -13.21 18.57
C LEU A 30 -33.57 -14.01 19.51
N ASP A 31 -34.78 -14.36 19.08
CA ASP A 31 -35.71 -15.19 19.84
C ASP A 31 -35.22 -16.65 19.90
N SER A 32 -34.57 -17.12 18.83
CA SER A 32 -34.00 -18.47 18.76
C SER A 32 -32.65 -18.64 19.47
N ASN A 33 -31.92 -17.54 19.72
CA ASN A 33 -30.57 -17.58 20.29
C ASN A 33 -30.40 -16.55 21.44
N SER A 34 -30.35 -17.05 22.67
CA SER A 34 -30.19 -16.23 23.87
C SER A 34 -28.83 -15.55 23.98
N GLU A 35 -27.76 -16.17 23.47
CA GLU A 35 -26.41 -15.58 23.47
C GLU A 35 -26.40 -14.30 22.61
N CYS A 36 -26.99 -14.37 21.41
CA CYS A 36 -27.11 -13.21 20.52
C CYS A 36 -27.91 -12.07 21.16
N ARG A 37 -28.96 -12.38 21.92
CA ARG A 37 -29.73 -11.37 22.67
C ARG A 37 -28.90 -10.66 23.71
N GLU A 38 -28.10 -11.39 24.48
CA GLU A 38 -27.22 -10.78 25.48
C GLU A 38 -26.16 -9.87 24.84
N ILE A 39 -25.65 -10.22 23.65
CA ILE A 39 -24.76 -9.34 22.88
C ILE A 39 -25.45 -8.01 22.56
N VAL A 40 -26.65 -8.03 21.95
CA VAL A 40 -27.38 -6.79 21.62
C VAL A 40 -27.68 -5.96 22.87
N LYS A 41 -28.07 -6.61 23.96
CA LYS A 41 -28.34 -5.97 25.24
C LYS A 41 -27.08 -5.33 25.82
N SER A 42 -25.93 -6.01 25.75
CA SER A 42 -24.63 -5.49 26.17
C SER A 42 -24.25 -4.23 25.37
N VAL A 43 -24.35 -4.28 24.04
CA VAL A 43 -24.07 -3.11 23.18
C VAL A 43 -25.02 -1.95 23.50
N LYS A 44 -26.32 -2.23 23.68
CA LYS A 44 -27.31 -1.22 24.07
C LYS A 44 -27.01 -0.60 25.42
N ASN A 45 -26.60 -1.40 26.41
CA ASN A 45 -26.20 -0.92 27.73
C ASN A 45 -24.97 -0.02 27.65
N THR A 46 -23.94 -0.43 26.90
CA THR A 46 -22.74 0.39 26.66
C THR A 46 -23.10 1.72 26.00
N MET A 47 -23.95 1.72 24.97
CA MET A 47 -24.42 2.94 24.33
C MET A 47 -25.17 3.86 25.30
N ASN A 48 -26.02 3.29 26.15
CA ASN A 48 -26.72 4.05 27.19
C ASN A 48 -25.74 4.63 28.22
N SER A 49 -24.75 3.86 28.66
CA SER A 49 -23.71 4.31 29.58
C SER A 49 -22.92 5.49 29.02
N VAL A 50 -22.54 5.44 27.74
CA VAL A 50 -21.86 6.54 27.04
C VAL A 50 -22.76 7.76 26.96
N ARG A 51 -24.04 7.57 26.62
CA ARG A 51 -25.03 8.67 26.56
C ARG A 51 -25.34 9.29 27.92
N SER A 52 -25.21 8.53 29.01
CA SER A 52 -25.43 9.01 30.38
C SER A 52 -24.18 9.63 31.02
N MET A 53 -23.04 9.66 30.32
CA MET A 53 -21.85 10.35 30.84
C MET A 53 -22.13 11.84 31.01
N ASN A 54 -21.52 12.43 32.03
CA ASN A 54 -21.64 13.86 32.27
C ASN A 54 -21.13 14.65 31.06
N PRO A 55 -21.89 15.61 30.54
CA PRO A 55 -21.44 16.44 29.43
C PRO A 55 -20.21 17.23 29.86
N VAL A 56 -19.21 17.33 28.98
CA VAL A 56 -18.03 18.17 29.21
C VAL A 56 -18.41 19.61 28.86
N PRO A 57 -18.34 20.57 29.80
CA PRO A 57 -18.65 21.96 29.51
C PRO A 57 -17.61 22.51 28.53
N VAL A 58 -18.09 23.14 27.46
CA VAL A 58 -17.25 23.84 26.48
C VAL A 58 -17.57 25.34 26.53
N PRO A 59 -16.61 26.23 26.20
CA PRO A 59 -16.90 27.65 26.06
C PRO A 59 -17.96 27.90 24.98
N ASP A 60 -18.80 28.92 25.15
CA ASP A 60 -19.89 29.25 24.21
C ASP A 60 -19.40 29.44 22.76
N ARG A 61 -18.17 29.93 22.59
CA ARG A 61 -17.53 30.17 21.28
C ARG A 61 -16.77 28.98 20.70
N PHE A 62 -16.86 27.80 21.32
CA PHE A 62 -16.14 26.61 20.87
C PHE A 62 -16.52 26.23 19.44
N MET A 63 -17.82 26.18 19.14
CA MET A 63 -18.31 25.83 17.80
C MET A 63 -17.91 26.87 16.76
N ASP A 64 -17.93 28.16 17.10
CA ASP A 64 -17.46 29.23 16.21
C ASP A 64 -15.98 29.06 15.87
N GLY A 65 -15.15 28.79 16.87
CA GLY A 65 -13.72 28.55 16.70
C GLY A 65 -13.43 27.30 15.86
N LEU A 66 -14.19 26.22 16.08
CA LEU A 66 -14.10 24.98 15.32
C LEU A 66 -14.50 25.19 13.85
N ASN A 67 -15.64 25.82 13.60
CA ASN A 67 -16.13 26.12 12.26
C ASN A 67 -15.15 27.01 11.49
N ARG A 68 -14.61 28.04 12.14
CA ARG A 68 -13.58 28.90 11.55
C ARG A 68 -12.34 28.10 11.15
N LYS A 69 -11.86 27.20 12.01
CA LYS A 69 -10.71 26.33 11.69
C LYS A 69 -11.02 25.40 10.51
N LEU A 70 -12.21 24.80 10.50
CA LEU A 70 -12.63 23.91 9.42
C LEU A 70 -12.70 24.65 8.08
N GLU A 71 -13.21 25.88 8.07
CA GLU A 71 -13.29 26.70 6.87
C GLU A 71 -11.90 27.12 6.38
N ILE A 72 -11.00 27.49 7.29
CA ILE A 72 -9.60 27.78 6.95
C ILE A 72 -8.94 26.55 6.31
N GLU A 73 -9.10 25.35 6.89
CA GLU A 73 -8.48 24.13 6.36
C GLU A 73 -9.10 23.70 5.04
N LYS A 74 -10.43 23.81 4.89
CA LYS A 74 -11.15 23.52 3.63
C LYS A 74 -10.67 24.43 2.49
N ASN A 75 -10.47 25.71 2.79
CA ASN A 75 -10.07 26.72 1.81
C ASN A 75 -8.55 26.90 1.73
N LYS A 76 -7.79 26.16 2.53
CA LYS A 76 -6.34 26.17 2.45
C LYS A 76 -5.99 25.62 1.08
N PRO A 77 -5.33 26.39 0.20
CA PRO A 77 -4.81 25.80 -1.01
C PRO A 77 -3.93 24.62 -0.57
N VAL A 78 -3.88 23.55 -1.37
CA VAL A 78 -2.82 22.54 -1.25
C VAL A 78 -1.48 23.21 -1.57
N SER A 79 -1.08 24.20 -0.77
CA SER A 79 0.21 24.80 -0.80
C SER A 79 1.13 23.65 -0.47
N SER A 80 1.79 23.15 -1.50
CA SER A 80 2.91 22.23 -1.44
C SER A 80 3.70 22.56 -0.18
N SER A 81 3.49 21.74 0.84
CA SER A 81 4.04 21.92 2.17
C SER A 81 5.52 22.18 2.02
N HIS A 82 5.93 23.43 2.17
CA HIS A 82 7.33 23.84 2.35
C HIS A 82 8.31 22.90 1.62
N ALA A 83 8.07 22.66 0.32
CA ALA A 83 8.96 21.84 -0.49
C ALA A 83 10.16 22.74 -0.75
N GLY A 84 11.06 22.78 0.23
CA GLY A 84 12.19 23.68 0.28
C GLY A 84 13.09 23.45 -0.93
N ARG A 85 12.82 24.15 -2.03
CA ARG A 85 13.68 24.24 -3.22
C ARG A 85 14.28 22.89 -3.64
N THR A 86 13.48 21.84 -3.56
CA THR A 86 13.90 20.49 -3.93
C THR A 86 13.67 20.34 -5.43
N TYR A 87 14.72 20.43 -6.22
CA TYR A 87 14.63 20.13 -7.65
C TYR A 87 14.73 18.60 -7.81
N PHE A 88 13.71 17.99 -8.42
CA PHE A 88 13.66 16.55 -8.72
C PHE A 88 13.79 15.63 -7.47
N GLY A 89 13.24 16.02 -6.32
CA GLY A 89 13.28 15.20 -5.11
C GLY A 89 14.62 15.23 -4.34
N PHE A 90 15.62 15.99 -4.80
CA PHE A 90 16.90 16.16 -4.12
C PHE A 90 17.07 17.54 -3.47
N THR A 91 17.56 17.57 -2.23
CA THR A 91 17.98 18.81 -1.56
C THR A 91 19.25 19.35 -2.26
N PRO A 92 19.37 20.68 -2.52
CA PRO A 92 20.45 21.26 -3.31
C PRO A 92 21.88 20.86 -2.89
N VAL A 93 22.08 20.58 -1.61
CA VAL A 93 23.37 20.16 -1.05
C VAL A 93 23.81 18.79 -1.56
N TYR A 94 22.89 17.83 -1.67
CA TYR A 94 23.22 16.46 -2.11
C TYR A 94 23.48 16.38 -3.61
N THR A 95 22.80 17.20 -4.42
CA THR A 95 23.07 17.31 -5.86
C THR A 95 24.53 17.72 -6.13
N GLY A 96 25.08 18.63 -5.33
CA GLY A 96 26.49 19.05 -5.43
C GLY A 96 27.46 17.89 -5.17
N VAL A 97 27.24 17.14 -4.08
CA VAL A 97 28.10 15.99 -3.71
C VAL A 97 28.05 14.90 -4.78
N ILE A 98 26.85 14.55 -5.27
CA ILE A 98 26.67 13.53 -6.32
C ILE A 98 27.31 13.99 -7.63
N SER A 99 27.14 15.27 -8.01
CA SER A 99 27.74 15.81 -9.23
C SER A 99 29.27 15.74 -9.20
N VAL A 100 29.90 16.11 -8.08
CA VAL A 100 31.35 16.00 -7.89
C VAL A 100 31.80 14.54 -7.94
N ALA A 101 31.09 13.63 -7.27
CA ALA A 101 31.40 12.21 -7.28
C ALA A 101 31.34 11.61 -8.70
N LEU A 102 30.34 11.99 -9.51
CA LEU A 102 30.23 11.55 -10.90
C LEU A 102 31.40 12.04 -11.76
N VAL A 103 31.78 13.32 -11.64
CA VAL A 103 32.93 13.87 -12.39
C VAL A 103 34.22 13.15 -12.00
N CYS A 104 34.47 12.95 -10.71
CA CYS A 104 35.63 12.19 -10.24
C CYS A 104 35.61 10.75 -10.73
N SER A 105 34.45 10.09 -10.71
CA SER A 105 34.31 8.71 -11.19
C SER A 105 34.57 8.59 -12.70
N LEU A 106 34.10 9.54 -13.52
CA LEU A 106 34.41 9.56 -14.95
C LEU A 106 35.90 9.78 -15.20
N TRP A 107 36.51 10.70 -14.45
CA TRP A 107 37.94 11.00 -14.55
C TRP A 107 38.79 9.77 -14.19
N LEU A 108 38.49 9.13 -13.06
CA LEU A 108 39.15 7.89 -12.63
C LEU A 108 38.89 6.77 -13.63
N GLY A 109 37.68 6.66 -14.19
CA GLY A 109 37.34 5.67 -15.21
C GLY A 109 38.18 5.80 -16.49
N ILE A 110 38.44 7.02 -16.95
CA ILE A 110 39.33 7.27 -18.10
C ILE A 110 40.78 6.92 -17.74
N GLN A 111 41.21 7.21 -16.51
CA GLN A 111 42.56 6.97 -16.03
C GLN A 111 42.86 5.47 -15.79
N LEU A 112 41.83 4.69 -15.45
CA LEU A 112 41.91 3.24 -15.29
C LEU A 112 41.82 2.48 -16.62
N LEU A 113 41.47 3.14 -17.72
CA LEU A 113 41.46 2.50 -19.03
C LEU A 113 42.91 2.33 -19.51
N PRO A 114 43.41 1.09 -19.71
CA PRO A 114 44.80 0.87 -20.09
C PRO A 114 45.05 1.52 -21.46
N ASN A 115 46.08 2.36 -21.51
CA ASN A 115 46.51 3.00 -22.75
C ASN A 115 47.06 1.91 -23.67
N THR A 116 46.33 1.57 -24.74
CA THR A 116 46.83 0.63 -25.77
C THR A 116 47.88 1.35 -26.61
N GLN A 117 49.07 1.52 -26.06
CA GLN A 117 50.29 1.74 -26.84
C GLN A 117 51.27 0.61 -26.53
N SER A 118 51.31 -0.29 -27.51
CA SER A 118 52.19 -1.44 -27.65
C SER A 118 53.66 -1.07 -27.45
N GLU A 119 54.35 -1.74 -26.53
CA GLU A 119 55.75 -2.10 -26.76
C GLU A 119 56.05 -3.57 -26.41
N LYS A 120 56.29 -4.31 -27.50
CA LYS A 120 57.19 -5.44 -27.71
C LYS A 120 56.87 -6.77 -27.03
N ILE A 121 56.05 -7.50 -27.80
CA ILE A 121 56.03 -8.96 -27.97
C ILE A 121 57.44 -9.57 -27.94
N SER A 122 57.62 -10.61 -27.14
CA SER A 122 58.58 -11.69 -27.40
C SER A 122 57.96 -13.01 -26.95
N HIS A 123 57.44 -13.77 -27.92
CA HIS A 123 57.08 -15.18 -27.73
C HIS A 123 58.34 -16.05 -27.79
N PRO A 124 58.29 -17.28 -27.25
CA PRO A 124 58.03 -18.36 -28.20
C PRO A 124 56.93 -19.33 -27.76
N LEU A 125 56.13 -19.65 -28.77
CA LEU A 125 55.08 -20.65 -28.89
C LEU A 125 55.62 -22.07 -28.69
N LYS A 126 54.96 -22.88 -27.86
CA LYS A 126 54.95 -24.34 -28.01
C LYS A 126 53.54 -24.78 -28.41
N GLN A 127 53.41 -25.24 -29.65
CA GLN A 127 52.27 -26.01 -30.20
C GLN A 127 52.24 -27.39 -29.50
N ASP A 128 51.10 -28.04 -29.27
CA ASP A 128 50.24 -28.78 -30.23
C ASP A 128 49.15 -29.56 -29.42
N PRO A 129 48.13 -30.27 -29.97
CA PRO A 129 47.33 -30.15 -31.21
C PRO A 129 45.82 -29.95 -30.97
N GLN A 130 45.12 -29.59 -32.05
CA GLN A 130 43.66 -29.57 -32.21
C GLN A 130 43.00 -30.94 -31.96
N ILE A 131 41.80 -30.94 -31.36
CA ILE A 131 40.82 -32.02 -31.57
C ILE A 131 39.49 -31.44 -32.08
N VAL A 132 39.13 -31.95 -33.25
CA VAL A 132 37.95 -31.73 -34.07
C VAL A 132 36.65 -32.06 -33.32
N ILE A 133 35.64 -31.18 -33.44
CA ILE A 133 34.28 -31.39 -32.92
C ILE A 133 33.62 -32.55 -33.70
N LYS A 134 33.23 -33.62 -32.99
CA LYS A 134 32.34 -34.68 -33.50
C LYS A 134 30.99 -34.67 -32.75
N LYS A 135 29.93 -34.81 -33.55
CA LYS A 135 28.49 -34.86 -33.24
C LYS A 135 28.13 -35.88 -32.13
N PRO A 136 27.16 -35.58 -31.23
CA PRO A 136 26.83 -36.48 -30.12
C PRO A 136 25.96 -37.65 -30.56
N LYS A 137 26.21 -38.82 -29.97
CA LYS A 137 25.40 -40.02 -30.12
C LYS A 137 25.27 -40.73 -28.76
N ASP A 138 24.01 -40.91 -28.37
CA ASP A 138 23.39 -41.85 -27.42
C ASP A 138 23.74 -41.85 -25.91
N SER A 139 22.66 -41.90 -25.11
CA SER A 139 22.58 -42.02 -23.65
C SER A 139 23.24 -43.28 -23.07
N PRO A 140 23.42 -43.31 -21.74
CA PRO A 140 22.71 -44.34 -20.97
C PRO A 140 21.99 -43.82 -19.73
N LEU A 141 20.85 -44.46 -19.49
CA LEU A 141 20.04 -44.54 -18.28
C LEU A 141 20.86 -45.13 -17.12
N LEU A 142 20.68 -44.64 -15.88
CA LEU A 142 20.66 -45.46 -14.65
C LEU A 142 20.11 -44.66 -13.43
N THR A 143 18.84 -44.95 -13.10
CA THR A 143 18.24 -45.21 -11.78
C THR A 143 19.05 -44.87 -10.51
N ASN A 144 18.47 -44.12 -9.54
CA ASN A 144 17.81 -44.68 -8.34
C ASN A 144 17.20 -43.61 -7.39
N GLN A 145 16.41 -44.12 -6.45
CA GLN A 145 15.29 -43.61 -5.67
C GLN A 145 15.65 -42.88 -4.35
N ASN A 146 14.84 -41.85 -4.04
CA ASN A 146 14.04 -41.71 -2.81
C ASN A 146 14.72 -41.83 -1.43
N THR A 147 14.86 -40.73 -0.66
CA THR A 147 14.58 -40.73 0.79
C THR A 147 14.35 -39.31 1.34
N MET A 148 13.31 -39.21 2.17
CA MET A 148 12.82 -38.05 2.93
C MET A 148 13.70 -37.74 4.16
N ASN A 149 13.52 -36.53 4.73
CA ASN A 149 13.94 -36.01 6.06
C ASN A 149 15.45 -35.69 6.24
N THR A 150 15.86 -34.52 6.73
CA THR A 150 15.63 -34.01 8.10
C THR A 150 15.79 -32.49 8.18
N LEU A 151 14.86 -31.87 8.90
CA LEU A 151 14.73 -30.48 9.32
C LEU A 151 15.88 -30.03 10.24
N SER A 152 16.37 -28.79 10.10
CA SER A 152 16.82 -27.92 11.22
C SER A 152 17.12 -26.48 10.76
N ALA A 153 16.36 -25.54 11.35
CA ALA A 153 16.62 -24.12 11.70
C ALA A 153 17.47 -23.25 10.73
N THR A 154 17.01 -22.06 10.34
CA THR A 154 16.88 -20.88 11.21
C THR A 154 16.00 -19.82 10.54
N LYS A 155 15.38 -18.99 11.39
CA LYS A 155 14.58 -17.78 11.12
C LYS A 155 15.20 -16.87 10.05
N ASP A 156 14.34 -16.13 9.34
CA ASP A 156 14.37 -14.66 9.08
C ASP A 156 13.15 -14.36 8.16
N ASP A 157 12.07 -13.81 8.73
CA ASP A 157 11.66 -12.39 8.67
C ASP A 157 11.37 -11.91 7.24
N ASP A 158 10.08 -11.75 6.93
CA ASP A 158 9.62 -10.79 5.93
C ASP A 158 8.19 -10.37 6.25
N THR A 159 8.12 -9.16 6.80
CA THR A 159 6.92 -8.37 7.04
C THR A 159 6.21 -8.09 5.71
N ILE A 160 5.09 -8.77 5.46
CA ILE A 160 4.20 -8.46 4.33
C ILE A 160 3.15 -7.43 4.74
N ASP A 161 3.43 -6.16 4.45
CA ASP A 161 2.47 -5.06 4.45
C ASP A 161 1.36 -5.34 3.41
N SER A 162 0.15 -5.63 3.88
CA SER A 162 -1.02 -5.88 3.03
C SER A 162 -1.91 -4.64 2.96
N THR A 163 -1.41 -3.56 2.35
CA THR A 163 -2.25 -2.45 1.87
C THR A 163 -2.58 -2.64 0.38
N SER A 164 -3.44 -3.61 0.07
CA SER A 164 -4.12 -3.65 -1.24
C SER A 164 -5.63 -3.54 -1.06
N VAL A 165 -6.11 -2.30 -1.03
CA VAL A 165 -7.54 -1.99 -1.14
C VAL A 165 -7.95 -2.27 -2.58
N LYS A 166 -8.73 -3.33 -2.81
CA LYS A 166 -9.46 -3.52 -4.06
C LYS A 166 -10.59 -2.49 -4.13
N GLU A 167 -10.41 -1.48 -4.98
CA GLU A 167 -11.41 -0.48 -5.34
C GLU A 167 -12.66 -1.19 -5.92
N LYS A 168 -13.78 -1.18 -5.18
CA LYS A 168 -15.07 -1.68 -5.64
C LYS A 168 -16.03 -0.53 -5.90
N HIS A 169 -16.46 -0.45 -7.16
CA HIS A 169 -17.68 0.21 -7.68
C HIS A 169 -17.79 1.75 -7.56
N ARG A 170 -17.15 2.44 -8.50
CA ARG A 170 -17.54 3.80 -8.89
C ARG A 170 -18.78 3.73 -9.79
N LYS A 171 -19.89 4.36 -9.40
CA LYS A 171 -21.11 4.51 -10.21
C LYS A 171 -20.79 5.31 -11.49
N PRO A 172 -21.42 5.03 -12.65
CA PRO A 172 -21.18 5.79 -13.87
C PRO A 172 -21.69 7.24 -13.73
N SER A 173 -20.97 8.15 -14.38
CA SER A 173 -21.25 9.59 -14.42
C SER A 173 -22.64 9.89 -14.97
N PHE A 174 -23.36 10.81 -14.32
CA PHE A 174 -24.55 11.44 -14.88
C PHE A 174 -24.20 12.15 -16.20
N PRO A 175 -25.07 12.14 -17.22
CA PRO A 175 -24.90 12.99 -18.39
C PRO A 175 -25.20 14.44 -17.98
N LEU A 176 -24.21 15.34 -18.12
CA LEU A 176 -24.46 16.77 -18.02
C LEU A 176 -25.14 17.22 -19.31
N ASP A 177 -26.36 17.76 -19.20
CA ASP A 177 -27.02 18.47 -20.29
C ASP A 177 -26.17 19.69 -20.70
N ASP A 178 -25.96 19.83 -22.00
CA ASP A 178 -25.07 20.78 -22.68
C ASP A 178 -25.61 22.23 -22.67
N LYS A 179 -26.07 22.70 -21.51
CA LYS A 179 -26.66 24.03 -21.29
C LYS A 179 -25.75 24.98 -20.51
N ALA A 180 -24.44 24.93 -20.74
CA ALA A 180 -23.51 25.92 -20.21
C ALA A 180 -23.06 26.89 -21.31
N THR A 181 -23.79 28.00 -21.49
CA THR A 181 -23.31 29.13 -22.30
C THR A 181 -22.37 29.99 -21.45
N PHE A 182 -21.07 29.98 -21.80
CA PHE A 182 -20.11 30.94 -21.26
C PHE A 182 -20.32 32.30 -21.94
N VAL A 183 -20.68 33.32 -21.16
CA VAL A 183 -20.63 34.71 -21.59
C VAL A 183 -19.16 35.14 -21.55
N LYS A 184 -18.65 35.63 -22.68
CA LYS A 184 -17.31 36.20 -22.79
C LYS A 184 -17.43 37.69 -22.49
N ASP A 185 -16.85 38.13 -21.38
CA ASP A 185 -16.76 39.56 -21.07
C ASP A 185 -15.87 40.26 -22.10
N ASN A 186 -16.34 41.43 -22.53
CA ASN A 186 -15.78 42.26 -23.60
C ASN A 186 -14.88 43.36 -23.04
#